data_AF-B7QM99-F1
#
_entry.id   AF-B7QM99-F1
#
_cell.length_a   1.000
_cell.length_b   1.000
_cell.length_c   1.000
_cell.angle_alpha   90.00
_cell.angle_beta   90.00
_cell.angle_gamma   90.00
#
_symmetry.space_group_name_H-M   'P 1'
#
loop_
_entity.id
_entity.type
_entity.pdbx_description
1 polymer ?
#
loop_
_entity_poly.entity_id
_entity_poly.type
_entity_poly.pdbx_seq_one_letter_code
_entity_poly.pdbx_strand_id
1 'polypeptide(L)'
;MCKTSLYGLQTLMFKRRLIVPNWPEQLGNPFDLLLLHKLRRFHEKISSDQCLQKIVAKRAPHLLEPVTESPHVQLLFLDHCISLLVLLKALLDEASTRCASTSAQGVPPLPPSSLGVLQQKTVQGLLQFVVALGIYPNLLPGVGVPLGKRTEQDALPCVASPVPSRRHRGLVVSVRTLLACAENAALRNLIYHRHLVDLLAALLQLCYAPVRKVSIVLD
;
A
#
# COMPACT_ATOMS: atom_id res chain seq x y z
N MET A 1 -5.27 -14.71 17.78
CA MET A 1 -3.83 -14.34 17.88
C MET A 1 -3.33 -13.37 16.78
N CYS A 2 -4.19 -12.59 16.08
CA CYS A 2 -3.75 -11.72 14.95
C CYS A 2 -3.55 -10.22 15.25
N LYS A 3 -3.72 -9.72 16.49
CA LYS A 3 -3.60 -8.27 16.78
C LYS A 3 -2.14 -7.80 16.77
N THR A 4 -1.18 -8.66 17.08
CA THR A 4 0.24 -8.30 17.22
C THR A 4 0.92 -7.92 15.89
N SER A 5 0.43 -8.44 14.75
CA SER A 5 1.01 -8.15 13.42
C SER A 5 0.73 -6.72 12.95
N LEU A 6 -0.47 -6.20 13.24
CA LEU A 6 -0.91 -4.86 12.85
C LEU A 6 -0.18 -3.75 13.62
N TYR A 7 0.03 -3.93 14.93
CA TYR A 7 0.84 -2.98 15.72
C TYR A 7 2.30 -2.95 15.24
N GLY A 8 2.88 -4.10 14.89
CA GLY A 8 4.24 -4.16 14.34
C GLY A 8 4.40 -3.42 13.00
N LEU A 9 3.37 -3.47 12.13
CA LEU A 9 3.32 -2.67 10.89
C LEU A 9 3.25 -1.18 11.20
N GLN A 10 2.40 -0.77 12.16
CA GLN A 10 2.29 0.62 12.59
C GLN A 10 3.60 1.13 13.21
N THR A 11 4.30 0.32 14.01
CA THR A 11 5.62 0.66 14.58
C THR A 11 6.73 0.69 13.52
N LEU A 12 6.68 -0.18 12.51
CA LEU A 12 7.61 -0.17 11.37
C LEU A 12 7.41 1.04 10.44
N MET A 13 6.18 1.53 10.32
CA MET A 13 5.84 2.79 9.65
C MET A 13 6.31 3.99 10.49
N PHE A 14 6.13 3.94 11.83
CA PHE A 14 6.51 5.00 12.77
C PHE A 14 8.03 5.22 12.89
N LYS A 15 8.86 4.21 12.58
CA LYS A 15 10.33 4.36 12.49
C LYS A 15 10.79 4.94 11.13
N ARG A 16 9.97 5.77 10.49
CA ARG A 16 10.37 6.72 9.43
C ARG A 16 10.79 8.04 10.08
N ARG A 17 11.87 8.03 10.87
CA ARG A 17 12.57 9.27 11.20
C ARG A 17 13.59 9.55 10.11
N LEU A 18 13.40 10.68 9.45
CA LEU A 18 14.10 11.22 8.30
C LEU A 18 15.62 11.11 8.47
N ILE A 19 16.25 10.36 7.57
CA ILE A 19 17.64 10.65 7.16
C ILE A 19 17.50 11.12 5.72
N VAL A 20 17.70 12.42 5.53
CA VAL A 20 17.73 13.14 4.25
C VAL A 20 19.16 13.05 3.72
N PRO A 21 19.44 12.31 2.63
CA PRO A 21 20.63 12.55 1.84
C PRO A 21 20.28 13.52 0.69
N ASN A 22 21.13 14.52 0.55
CA ASN A 22 21.12 15.54 -0.49
C ASN A 22 21.14 14.86 -1.89
N TRP A 23 20.10 15.02 -2.71
CA TRP A 23 20.04 14.52 -4.09
C TRP A 23 19.48 15.62 -5.01
N PRO A 24 19.96 15.76 -6.25
CA PRO A 24 19.61 16.86 -7.14
C PRO A 24 18.10 16.99 -7.36
N GLU A 25 17.64 18.22 -7.23
CA GLU A 25 16.30 18.70 -7.48
C GLU A 25 15.90 18.44 -8.94
N GLN A 26 15.30 17.28 -9.23
CA GLN A 26 14.55 17.12 -10.47
C GLN A 26 13.17 17.74 -10.29
N LEU A 27 13.07 18.96 -10.81
CA LEU A 27 11.86 19.74 -10.97
C LEU A 27 10.77 18.92 -11.71
N GLY A 28 9.86 18.33 -10.92
CA GLY A 28 8.45 18.06 -11.24
C GLY A 28 8.12 17.18 -12.44
N ASN A 29 8.27 15.86 -12.33
CA ASN A 29 7.61 14.93 -13.25
C ASN A 29 6.08 15.19 -13.26
N PRO A 30 5.39 15.24 -14.42
CA PRO A 30 3.94 15.43 -14.48
C PRO A 30 3.16 14.38 -13.66
N PHE A 31 3.71 13.17 -13.52
CA PHE A 31 3.16 12.14 -12.66
C PHE A 31 3.23 12.49 -11.17
N ASP A 32 4.34 13.07 -10.70
CA ASP A 32 4.50 13.46 -9.30
C ASP A 32 3.57 14.62 -8.95
N LEU A 33 3.37 15.58 -9.87
CA LEU A 33 2.39 16.65 -9.73
C LEU A 33 0.96 16.10 -9.64
N LEU A 34 0.62 15.08 -10.44
CA LEU A 34 -0.67 14.41 -10.39
C LEU A 34 -0.88 13.72 -9.04
N LEU A 35 0.11 12.98 -8.54
CA LEU A 35 0.05 12.32 -7.23
C LEU A 35 -0.10 13.35 -6.10
N LEU A 36 0.65 14.45 -6.16
CA LEU A 36 0.57 15.55 -5.19
C LEU A 36 -0.83 16.19 -5.19
N HIS A 37 -1.41 16.42 -6.37
CA HIS A 37 -2.77 16.93 -6.49
C HIS A 37 -3.80 15.97 -5.90
N LYS A 38 -3.67 14.65 -6.15
CA LYS A 38 -4.54 13.63 -5.54
C LYS A 38 -4.43 13.62 -4.02
N LEU A 39 -3.23 13.78 -3.48
CA LEU A 39 -2.99 13.84 -2.03
C LEU A 39 -3.60 15.09 -1.40
N ARG A 40 -3.41 16.27 -2.01
CA ARG A 40 -4.05 17.52 -1.55
C ARG A 40 -5.57 17.38 -1.51
N ARG A 41 -6.17 16.90 -2.59
CA ARG A 41 -7.62 16.68 -2.67
C ARG A 41 -8.12 15.68 -1.64
N PHE A 42 -7.33 14.64 -1.35
CA PHE A 42 -7.64 13.69 -0.29
C PHE A 42 -7.62 14.36 1.10
N HIS A 43 -6.60 15.18 1.38
CA HIS A 43 -6.48 15.90 2.64
C HIS A 43 -7.63 16.92 2.82
N GLU A 44 -7.96 17.69 1.80
CA GLU A 44 -9.13 18.59 1.77
C GLU A 44 -10.43 17.84 2.09
N LYS A 45 -10.60 16.65 1.52
CA LYS A 45 -11.78 15.82 1.76
C LYS A 45 -11.82 15.24 3.17
N ILE A 46 -10.67 14.86 3.76
CA ILE A 46 -10.63 14.46 5.17
C ILE A 46 -10.98 15.64 6.07
N SER A 47 -10.42 16.82 5.81
CA SER A 47 -10.69 18.03 6.59
C SER A 47 -12.15 18.49 6.49
N SER A 48 -12.81 18.20 5.38
CA SER A 48 -14.24 18.50 5.18
C SER A 48 -15.17 17.55 5.92
N ASP A 49 -14.75 16.30 6.20
CA ASP A 49 -15.59 15.26 6.82
C ASP A 49 -15.12 14.94 8.25
N GLN A 50 -15.85 15.48 9.23
CA GLN A 50 -15.51 15.38 10.65
C GLN A 50 -15.56 13.93 11.18
N CYS A 51 -16.34 13.04 10.58
CA CYS A 51 -16.41 11.64 10.97
C CYS A 51 -15.17 10.89 10.47
N LEU A 52 -14.82 11.09 9.19
CA LEU A 52 -13.61 10.52 8.61
C LEU A 52 -12.36 11.02 9.33
N GLN A 53 -12.27 12.32 9.61
CA GLN A 53 -11.14 12.90 10.34
C GLN A 53 -10.93 12.25 11.71
N LYS A 54 -11.99 11.99 12.48
CA LYS A 54 -11.90 11.30 13.78
C LYS A 54 -11.40 9.86 13.64
N ILE A 55 -11.87 9.14 12.63
CA ILE A 55 -11.43 7.76 12.36
C ILE A 55 -9.96 7.73 11.98
N VAL A 56 -9.53 8.63 11.09
CA VAL A 56 -8.14 8.75 10.66
C VAL A 56 -7.24 9.19 11.82
N ALA A 57 -7.63 10.21 12.59
CA ALA A 57 -6.85 10.67 13.76
C ALA A 57 -6.62 9.56 14.79
N LYS A 58 -7.64 8.71 15.00
CA LYS A 58 -7.56 7.61 15.96
C LYS A 58 -6.67 6.45 15.50
N ARG A 59 -6.61 6.18 14.18
CA ARG A 59 -6.02 4.94 13.64
C ARG A 59 -4.80 5.15 12.75
N ALA A 60 -4.64 6.32 12.15
CA ALA A 60 -3.57 6.65 11.22
C ALA A 60 -3.31 8.17 11.22
N PRO A 61 -2.82 8.73 12.36
CA PRO A 61 -2.65 10.17 12.50
C PRO A 61 -1.65 10.77 11.51
N HIS A 62 -0.71 9.97 10.99
CA HIS A 62 0.26 10.40 9.98
C HIS A 62 -0.37 10.77 8.63
N LEU A 63 -1.61 10.33 8.35
CA LEU A 63 -2.36 10.77 7.16
C LEU A 63 -2.90 12.20 7.27
N LEU A 64 -2.88 12.77 8.48
CA LEU A 64 -3.30 14.14 8.77
C LEU A 64 -2.10 15.11 8.80
N GLU A 65 -0.88 14.62 8.62
CA GLU A 65 0.26 15.52 8.49
C GLU A 65 0.18 16.25 7.13
N PRO A 66 0.42 17.57 7.10
CA PRO A 66 0.38 18.32 5.85
C PRO A 66 1.45 17.78 4.90
N VAL A 67 1.06 17.59 3.64
CA VAL A 67 1.95 17.09 2.60
C VAL A 67 3.07 18.11 2.41
N THR A 68 4.22 17.85 3.02
CA THR A 68 5.42 18.66 2.81
C THR A 68 5.90 18.40 1.39
N GLU A 69 6.23 19.45 0.65
CA GLU A 69 6.84 19.38 -0.68
C GLU A 69 8.21 18.70 -0.57
N SER A 70 8.17 17.38 -0.47
CA SER A 70 9.32 16.52 -0.32
C SER A 70 9.66 15.93 -1.68
N PRO A 71 10.94 15.67 -1.97
CA PRO A 71 11.40 15.16 -3.27
C PRO A 71 10.91 13.73 -3.59
N HIS A 72 10.02 13.16 -2.77
CA HIS A 72 9.63 11.74 -2.81
C HIS A 72 8.11 11.55 -2.71
N VAL A 73 7.37 12.29 -3.54
CA VAL A 73 5.90 12.25 -3.59
C VAL A 73 5.36 10.82 -3.81
N GLN A 74 6.03 10.00 -4.63
CA GLN A 74 5.63 8.61 -4.88
C GLN A 74 5.68 7.72 -3.63
N LEU A 75 6.72 7.88 -2.80
CA LEU A 75 6.88 7.12 -1.56
C LEU A 75 5.88 7.56 -0.49
N LEU A 76 5.56 8.86 -0.46
CA LEU A 76 4.53 9.42 0.41
C LEU A 76 3.14 8.94 -0.03
N PHE A 77 2.87 8.93 -1.34
CA PHE A 77 1.62 8.42 -1.91
C PHE A 77 1.44 6.92 -1.63
N LEU A 78 2.49 6.11 -1.81
CA LEU A 78 2.47 4.69 -1.47
C LEU A 78 2.18 4.48 0.02
N ASP A 79 2.79 5.28 0.89
CA ASP A 79 2.56 5.23 2.34
C ASP A 79 1.08 5.51 2.69
N HIS A 80 0.50 6.51 2.04
CA HIS A 80 -0.93 6.82 2.18
C HIS A 80 -1.79 5.66 1.69
N CYS A 81 -1.46 5.06 0.55
CA CYS A 81 -2.20 3.93 -0.01
C CYS A 81 -2.18 2.70 0.91
N ILE A 82 -0.99 2.36 1.43
CA ILE A 82 -0.81 1.25 2.37
C ILE A 82 -1.62 1.51 3.64
N SER A 83 -1.57 2.72 4.17
CA SER A 83 -2.25 3.10 5.41
C SER A 83 -3.78 3.06 5.26
N LEU A 84 -4.29 3.54 4.13
CA LEU A 84 -5.71 3.42 3.77
C LEU A 84 -6.15 1.96 3.66
N LEU A 85 -5.32 1.11 3.06
CA LEU A 85 -5.63 -0.32 2.92
C LEU A 85 -5.66 -1.04 4.28
N VAL A 86 -4.72 -0.72 5.17
CA VAL A 86 -4.70 -1.23 6.55
C VAL A 86 -5.92 -0.75 7.34
N LEU A 87 -6.26 0.53 7.21
CA LEU A 87 -7.44 1.12 7.85
C LEU A 87 -8.72 0.41 7.39
N LEU A 88 -8.86 0.22 6.07
CA LEU A 88 -10.00 -0.48 5.49
C LEU A 88 -10.10 -1.91 6.01
N LYS A 89 -8.99 -2.67 6.04
CA LYS A 89 -8.96 -4.02 6.63
C LYS A 89 -9.46 -4.02 8.07
N ALA A 90 -8.97 -3.10 8.91
CA ALA A 90 -9.37 -3.03 10.31
C ALA A 90 -10.87 -2.73 10.48
N LEU A 91 -11.44 -1.88 9.63
CA LEU A 91 -12.87 -1.60 9.63
C LEU A 91 -13.71 -2.80 9.15
N LEU A 92 -13.23 -3.53 8.14
CA LEU A 92 -13.88 -4.75 7.66
C LEU A 92 -13.84 -5.89 8.67
N ASP A 93 -12.71 -6.08 9.36
CA ASP A 93 -12.57 -7.07 10.43
C ASP A 93 -13.55 -6.75 11.58
N GLU A 94 -13.64 -5.48 11.98
CA GLU A 94 -14.60 -5.04 13.00
C GLU A 94 -16.05 -5.28 12.58
N ALA A 95 -16.41 -4.94 11.33
CA ALA A 95 -17.75 -5.19 10.81
C ALA A 95 -18.08 -6.69 10.84
N SER A 96 -17.14 -7.54 10.43
CA SER A 96 -17.30 -9.00 10.46
C SER A 96 -17.53 -9.53 11.89
N THR A 97 -16.83 -8.98 12.89
CA THR A 97 -17.02 -9.39 14.30
C THR A 97 -18.37 -8.95 14.87
N ARG A 98 -18.89 -7.77 14.49
CA ARG A 98 -20.21 -7.29 14.93
C ARG A 98 -21.35 -8.11 14.35
N CYS A 99 -21.24 -8.54 13.09
CA CYS A 99 -22.26 -9.37 12.46
C CYS A 99 -22.28 -10.80 13.04
N ALA A 100 -21.13 -11.33 13.48
CA ALA A 100 -21.07 -12.67 14.08
C ALA A 100 -21.83 -12.76 15.42
N SER A 101 -21.82 -11.69 16.23
CA SER A 101 -22.52 -11.64 17.52
C SER A 101 -24.05 -11.51 17.42
N THR A 102 -24.60 -11.16 16.25
CA THR A 102 -26.04 -10.91 16.06
C THR A 102 -26.75 -12.07 15.34
N SER A 103 -26.12 -13.24 15.21
CA SER A 103 -26.66 -14.40 14.49
C SER A 103 -27.75 -15.20 15.23
N ALA A 104 -28.46 -14.57 16.16
CA ALA A 104 -29.68 -15.10 16.75
C ALA A 104 -30.91 -14.55 16.01
N GLN A 105 -31.18 -15.03 14.80
CA GLN A 105 -32.53 -15.23 14.23
C GLN A 105 -32.45 -15.60 12.74
N GLY A 106 -32.65 -16.88 12.44
CA GLY A 106 -33.48 -17.44 11.36
C GLY A 106 -33.33 -17.01 9.88
N VAL A 107 -32.46 -16.06 9.52
CA VAL A 107 -32.30 -15.61 8.13
C VAL A 107 -31.05 -16.27 7.52
N PRO A 108 -31.13 -16.85 6.30
CA PRO A 108 -29.95 -17.39 5.64
C PRO A 108 -28.86 -16.31 5.55
N PRO A 109 -27.63 -16.59 6.01
CA PRO A 109 -26.59 -15.57 6.16
C PRO A 109 -26.19 -15.05 4.78
N LEU A 110 -26.62 -13.81 4.48
CA LEU A 110 -26.07 -13.05 3.35
C LEU A 110 -24.54 -13.03 3.52
N PRO A 111 -23.75 -13.29 2.46
CA PRO A 111 -22.30 -13.37 2.57
C PRO A 111 -21.77 -12.06 3.18
N PRO A 112 -21.24 -12.09 4.42
CA PRO A 112 -20.97 -10.89 5.22
C PRO A 112 -19.70 -10.15 4.78
N SER A 113 -19.35 -10.25 3.50
CA SER A 113 -18.05 -9.86 2.95
C SER A 113 -18.16 -9.27 1.54
N SER A 114 -19.35 -8.82 1.12
CA SER A 114 -19.50 -8.18 -0.18
C SER A 114 -19.33 -6.66 -0.07
N LEU A 115 -18.15 -6.18 -0.41
CA LEU A 115 -17.96 -4.77 -0.78
C LEU A 115 -18.89 -4.45 -1.97
N GLY A 116 -19.54 -3.29 -1.95
CA GLY A 116 -20.34 -2.86 -3.10
C GLY A 116 -19.47 -2.73 -4.36
N VAL A 117 -20.04 -2.88 -5.56
CA VAL A 117 -19.30 -2.87 -6.84
C VAL A 117 -18.41 -1.63 -6.98
N LEU A 118 -18.89 -0.45 -6.54
CA LEU A 118 -18.11 0.79 -6.57
C LEU A 118 -16.94 0.76 -5.58
N GLN A 119 -17.17 0.23 -4.37
CA GLN A 119 -16.13 0.08 -3.35
C GLN A 119 -15.07 -0.93 -3.82
N GLN A 120 -15.49 -2.03 -4.42
CA GLN A 120 -14.62 -3.04 -5.00
C GLN A 120 -13.68 -2.45 -6.06
N LYS A 121 -14.21 -1.64 -6.99
CA LYS A 121 -13.40 -0.91 -7.98
C LYS A 121 -12.42 0.06 -7.33
N THR A 122 -12.84 0.75 -6.29
CA THR A 122 -12.00 1.71 -5.55
C THR A 122 -10.84 0.99 -4.86
N VAL A 123 -11.12 -0.13 -4.19
CA VAL A 123 -10.12 -0.97 -3.53
C VAL A 123 -9.17 -1.59 -4.55
N GLN A 124 -9.67 -2.03 -5.70
CA GLN A 124 -8.81 -2.50 -6.79
C GLN A 124 -7.85 -1.42 -7.26
N GLY A 125 -8.31 -0.17 -7.44
CA GLY A 125 -7.44 0.95 -7.76
C GLY A 125 -6.37 1.19 -6.69
N LEU A 126 -6.75 1.12 -5.41
CA LEU A 126 -5.82 1.26 -4.30
C LEU A 126 -4.73 0.15 -4.30
N LEU A 127 -5.15 -1.10 -4.52
CA LEU A 127 -4.24 -2.25 -4.64
C LEU A 127 -3.31 -2.08 -5.83
N GLN A 128 -3.82 -1.62 -6.97
CA GLN A 128 -3.02 -1.34 -8.14
C GLN A 128 -1.94 -0.29 -7.86
N PHE A 129 -2.24 0.78 -7.12
CA PHE A 129 -1.22 1.76 -6.72
C PHE A 129 -0.16 1.16 -5.77
N VAL A 130 -0.57 0.31 -4.83
CA VAL A 130 0.39 -0.38 -3.93
C VAL A 130 1.32 -1.30 -4.70
N VAL A 131 0.81 -2.05 -5.68
CA VAL A 131 1.64 -2.91 -6.53
C VAL A 131 2.50 -2.06 -7.48
N ALA A 132 1.91 -1.02 -8.08
CA ALA A 132 2.57 -0.14 -9.03
C ALA A 132 3.76 0.62 -8.44
N LEU A 133 3.60 1.15 -7.22
CA LEU A 133 4.60 1.98 -6.56
C LEU A 133 5.43 1.21 -5.52
N GLY A 134 4.90 0.11 -4.99
CA GLY A 134 5.51 -0.63 -3.89
C GLY A 134 6.14 -1.96 -4.28
N ILE A 135 5.66 -2.61 -5.35
CA ILE A 135 6.24 -3.87 -5.83
C ILE A 135 7.13 -3.61 -7.04
N TYR A 136 6.57 -3.17 -8.17
CA TYR A 136 7.32 -3.13 -9.44
C TYR A 136 8.62 -2.31 -9.42
N PRO A 137 8.68 -1.06 -8.90
CA PRO A 137 9.94 -0.32 -8.85
C PRO A 137 10.97 -0.95 -7.91
N ASN A 138 10.53 -1.80 -6.98
CA ASN A 138 11.41 -2.47 -6.03
C ASN A 138 11.80 -3.89 -6.46
N LEU A 139 11.24 -4.40 -7.57
CA LEU A 139 11.66 -5.67 -8.16
C LEU A 139 13.00 -5.51 -8.87
N LEU A 140 13.82 -6.56 -8.82
CA LEU A 140 15.06 -6.65 -9.58
C LEU A 140 14.72 -6.84 -11.07
N PRO A 141 15.59 -6.36 -11.98
CA PRO A 141 15.42 -6.62 -13.41
C PRO A 141 15.38 -8.14 -13.66
N GLY A 142 14.39 -8.59 -14.44
CA GLY A 142 14.16 -10.01 -14.71
C GLY A 142 13.22 -10.72 -13.73
N VAL A 143 12.80 -10.06 -12.63
CA VAL A 143 11.78 -10.60 -11.72
C VAL A 143 10.41 -10.01 -12.05
N GLY A 144 9.48 -10.88 -12.43
CA GLY A 144 8.12 -10.47 -12.80
C GLY A 144 8.05 -9.79 -14.17
N VAL A 145 6.87 -9.26 -14.50
CA VAL A 145 6.65 -8.55 -15.77
C VAL A 145 6.65 -7.04 -15.46
N PRO A 146 7.62 -6.26 -16.00
CA PRO A 146 7.71 -4.83 -15.76
C PRO A 146 6.43 -4.09 -16.16
N LEU A 147 6.13 -2.97 -15.48
CA LEU A 147 4.99 -2.10 -15.79
C LEU A 147 4.90 -1.73 -17.27
N GLY A 148 6.03 -1.41 -17.91
CA GLY A 148 6.07 -1.04 -19.33
C GLY A 148 5.70 -2.17 -20.31
N LYS A 149 5.67 -3.42 -19.85
CA LYS A 149 5.16 -4.56 -20.64
C LYS A 149 3.70 -4.89 -20.35
N ARG A 150 3.10 -4.25 -19.33
CA ARG A 150 1.69 -4.43 -18.94
C ARG A 150 0.80 -3.26 -19.32
N THR A 151 1.38 -2.11 -19.64
CA THR A 151 0.68 -0.88 -19.97
C THR A 151 1.18 -0.39 -21.32
N GLU A 152 0.26 -0.06 -22.23
CA GLU A 152 0.61 0.47 -23.56
C GLU A 152 1.08 1.94 -23.53
N GLN A 153 0.99 2.59 -22.36
CA GLN A 153 1.61 3.89 -22.12
C GLN A 153 3.03 3.70 -21.61
N ASP A 154 3.93 4.49 -22.21
CA ASP A 154 5.34 4.60 -21.88
C ASP A 154 5.53 4.51 -20.36
N ALA A 155 6.32 3.53 -19.94
CA ALA A 155 6.32 3.01 -18.59
C ALA A 155 6.34 4.15 -17.56
N LEU A 156 5.36 4.17 -16.65
CA LEU A 156 5.30 5.15 -15.56
C LEU A 156 6.71 5.30 -14.95
N PRO A 157 7.28 6.52 -14.92
CA PRO A 157 8.59 6.79 -14.33
C PRO A 157 8.50 6.69 -12.81
N CYS A 158 8.31 5.46 -12.32
CA CYS A 158 8.37 5.16 -10.90
C CYS A 158 9.85 5.18 -10.51
N VAL A 159 10.24 6.21 -9.76
CA VAL A 159 11.62 6.40 -9.34
C VAL A 159 11.90 5.43 -8.20
N ALA A 160 12.44 4.27 -8.54
CA ALA A 160 12.92 3.31 -7.58
C ALA A 160 14.09 3.91 -6.79
N SER A 161 13.98 4.01 -5.45
CA SER A 161 15.03 4.60 -4.60
C SER A 161 16.40 4.02 -4.94
N PRO A 162 17.45 4.82 -5.20
CA PRO A 162 18.75 4.29 -5.63
C PRO A 162 19.40 3.39 -4.58
N VAL A 163 18.94 3.43 -3.32
CA VAL A 163 19.46 2.64 -2.22
C VAL A 163 18.79 1.25 -2.19
N PRO A 164 19.54 0.15 -2.40
CA PRO A 164 18.97 -1.21 -2.45
C PRO A 164 18.25 -1.64 -1.16
N SER A 165 18.75 -1.21 0.00
CA SER A 165 18.12 -1.50 1.30
C SER A 165 16.75 -0.84 1.45
N ARG A 166 16.56 0.36 0.86
CA ARG A 166 15.26 1.05 0.85
C ARG A 166 14.27 0.35 -0.09
N ARG A 167 14.72 -0.09 -1.28
CA ARG A 167 13.88 -0.88 -2.20
C ARG A 167 13.39 -2.16 -1.55
N HIS A 168 14.32 -2.91 -0.96
CA HIS A 168 13.96 -4.14 -0.25
C HIS A 168 12.99 -3.87 0.90
N ARG A 169 13.22 -2.85 1.72
CA ARG A 169 12.30 -2.49 2.81
C ARG A 169 10.92 -2.11 2.28
N GLY A 170 10.84 -1.33 1.21
CA GLY A 170 9.58 -0.97 0.56
C GLY A 170 8.82 -2.20 0.09
N LEU A 171 9.50 -3.11 -0.61
CA LEU A 171 8.92 -4.37 -1.08
C LEU A 171 8.44 -5.26 0.07
N VAL A 172 9.23 -5.43 1.13
CA VAL A 172 8.82 -6.19 2.33
C VAL A 172 7.56 -5.58 2.95
N VAL A 173 7.50 -4.26 3.10
CA VAL A 173 6.33 -3.59 3.67
C VAL A 173 5.11 -3.80 2.78
N SER A 174 5.21 -3.56 1.47
CA SER A 174 4.11 -3.73 0.53
C SER A 174 3.59 -5.18 0.48
N VAL A 175 4.49 -6.17 0.39
CA VAL A 175 4.11 -7.60 0.38
C VAL A 175 3.46 -8.01 1.69
N ARG A 176 4.01 -7.60 2.83
CA ARG A 176 3.42 -7.90 4.15
C ARG A 176 2.05 -7.28 4.31
N THR A 177 1.86 -6.02 3.90
CA THR A 177 0.56 -5.37 3.96
C THR A 177 -0.45 -6.11 3.09
N LEU A 178 -0.10 -6.45 1.85
CA LEU A 178 -1.00 -7.18 0.95
C LEU A 178 -1.36 -8.56 1.51
N LEU A 179 -0.38 -9.29 2.06
CA LEU A 179 -0.63 -10.58 2.68
C LEU A 179 -1.53 -10.47 3.91
N ALA A 180 -1.30 -9.46 4.77
CA ALA A 180 -2.17 -9.18 5.90
C ALA A 180 -3.60 -8.86 5.42
N CYS A 181 -3.75 -8.01 4.40
CA CYS A 181 -5.06 -7.69 3.82
C CYS A 181 -5.76 -8.92 3.21
N ALA A 182 -5.01 -9.87 2.66
CA ALA A 182 -5.55 -11.12 2.12
C ALA A 182 -6.10 -12.08 3.19
N GLU A 183 -5.86 -11.84 4.48
CA GLU A 183 -6.51 -12.59 5.57
C GLU A 183 -8.01 -12.31 5.64
N ASN A 184 -8.46 -11.13 5.20
CA ASN A 184 -9.87 -10.79 5.18
C ASN A 184 -10.53 -11.31 3.89
N ALA A 185 -11.62 -12.08 4.02
CA ALA A 185 -12.28 -12.74 2.88
C ALA A 185 -12.72 -11.76 1.77
N ALA A 186 -13.12 -10.54 2.11
CA ALA A 186 -13.56 -9.53 1.14
C ALA A 186 -12.41 -8.99 0.28
N LEU A 187 -11.22 -8.84 0.88
CA LEU A 187 -10.03 -8.32 0.19
C LEU A 187 -9.22 -9.44 -0.49
N ARG A 188 -9.29 -10.66 0.05
CA ARG A 188 -8.57 -11.84 -0.45
C ARG A 188 -8.80 -12.09 -1.93
N ASN A 189 -10.07 -12.14 -2.35
CA ASN A 189 -10.43 -12.42 -3.74
C ASN A 189 -9.88 -11.33 -4.68
N LEU A 190 -9.94 -10.07 -4.25
CA LEU A 190 -9.41 -8.95 -5.02
C LEU A 190 -7.89 -9.01 -5.22
N ILE A 191 -7.18 -9.41 -4.17
CA ILE A 191 -5.73 -9.51 -4.20
C ILE A 191 -5.30 -10.70 -5.05
N TYR A 192 -5.87 -11.88 -4.83
CA TYR A 192 -5.44 -13.09 -5.54
C TYR A 192 -5.85 -13.12 -7.01
N HIS A 193 -7.03 -12.63 -7.38
CA HIS A 193 -7.44 -12.66 -8.80
C HIS A 193 -6.57 -11.79 -9.70
N ARG A 194 -6.00 -10.69 -9.18
CA ARG A 194 -5.33 -9.69 -10.04
C ARG A 194 -3.84 -9.49 -9.75
N HIS A 195 -3.40 -9.81 -8.52
CA HIS A 195 -2.05 -9.50 -8.04
C HIS A 195 -1.29 -10.71 -7.49
N LEU A 196 -1.82 -11.94 -7.66
CA LEU A 196 -1.14 -13.15 -7.20
C LEU A 196 0.25 -13.32 -7.84
N VAL A 197 0.35 -13.12 -9.16
CA VAL A 197 1.62 -13.26 -9.88
C VAL A 197 2.65 -12.25 -9.37
N ASP A 198 2.22 -11.03 -9.08
CA ASP A 198 3.08 -9.96 -8.59
C ASP A 198 3.56 -10.25 -7.17
N LEU A 199 2.67 -10.79 -6.33
CA LEU A 199 3.02 -11.24 -4.98
C LEU A 199 4.00 -12.41 -5.00
N LEU A 200 3.79 -13.40 -5.87
CA LEU A 200 4.70 -14.53 -6.02
C LEU A 200 6.09 -14.07 -6.50
N ALA A 201 6.15 -13.19 -7.50
CA ALA A 201 7.40 -12.62 -7.97
C ALA A 201 8.15 -11.88 -6.85
N ALA A 202 7.43 -11.06 -6.08
CA ALA A 202 8.00 -10.34 -4.95
C ALA A 202 8.46 -11.27 -3.83
N LEU A 203 7.68 -12.31 -3.47
CA LEU A 203 8.05 -13.30 -2.47
C LEU A 203 9.27 -14.10 -2.90
N LEU A 204 9.33 -14.55 -4.16
CA LEU A 204 10.49 -15.24 -4.71
C LEU A 204 11.74 -14.37 -4.61
N GLN A 205 11.65 -13.09 -4.97
CA GLN A 205 12.78 -12.17 -4.78
C GLN A 205 13.19 -12.03 -3.31
N LEU A 206 12.23 -11.92 -2.38
CA LEU A 206 12.54 -11.83 -0.95
C LEU A 206 13.22 -13.09 -0.41
N CYS A 207 12.83 -14.27 -0.90
CA CYS A 207 13.41 -15.55 -0.49
C CYS A 207 14.79 -15.79 -1.10
N TYR A 208 15.00 -15.47 -2.37
CA TYR A 208 16.23 -15.82 -3.10
C TYR A 208 17.28 -14.70 -3.14
N ALA A 209 16.86 -13.43 -3.03
CA ALA A 209 17.70 -12.24 -3.01
C ALA A 209 17.50 -11.38 -1.73
N PRO A 210 17.76 -11.94 -0.53
CA PRO A 210 17.79 -11.14 0.69
C PRO A 210 18.93 -10.10 0.61
N VAL A 211 18.73 -8.92 1.21
CA VAL A 211 19.60 -7.72 1.15
C VAL A 211 21.11 -8.00 1.21
N ARG A 212 21.50 -9.07 1.93
CA ARG A 212 22.90 -9.51 2.09
C ARG A 212 23.61 -9.88 0.77
N LYS A 213 22.89 -10.21 -0.30
CA LYS A 213 23.49 -10.57 -1.61
C LYS A 213 23.65 -9.38 -2.57
N VAL A 214 22.96 -8.26 -2.34
CA VAL A 214 23.00 -7.12 -3.27
C VAL A 214 24.30 -6.31 -3.15
N SER A 215 25.03 -6.47 -2.05
CA SER A 215 26.33 -5.83 -1.84
C SER A 215 27.51 -6.51 -2.57
N ILE A 216 27.31 -7.64 -3.26
CA ILE A 216 28.42 -8.45 -3.79
C ILE A 216 28.48 -8.44 -5.33
N VAL A 217 27.51 -7.83 -6.03
CA VAL A 217 27.44 -7.84 -7.51
C VAL A 217 27.59 -6.42 -8.10
N LEU A 218 28.30 -5.55 -7.39
CA LEU A 218 28.77 -4.27 -7.90
C LEU A 218 30.28 -4.20 -7.67
N ASP A 219 31.00 -5.10 -8.34
CA ASP A 219 32.39 -4.97 -8.74
C ASP A 219 32.52 -5.57 -10.15
#